data_AF-A0A5C8L550-F1
#
_entry.id   AF-A0A5C8L550-F1
#
_cell.length_a   1.000
_cell.length_b   1.000
_cell.length_c   1.000
_cell.angle_alpha   90.00
_cell.angle_beta   90.00
_cell.angle_gamma   90.00
#
_symmetry.space_group_name_H-M   'P 1'
#
loop_
_entity.id
_entity.type
_entity.pdbx_description
1 polymer ?
#
loop_
_entity_poly.entity_id
_entity_poly.type
_entity_poly.pdbx_seq_one_letter_code
_entity_poly.pdbx_strand_id
1 'polypeptide(L)'
;MSAIRSNLKEVMEKHDPKLSIRKLAKDVNYHFDSIRRMYKDEMVQYPRDLLLKLCIYFDVQPGELIVIEDRERSEFIIDESEEQQEELK
;
A
#
# COMPACT_ATOMS: atom_id res chain seq x y z
N MET A 1 17.04 13.00 3.81
CA MET A 1 16.07 12.97 4.92
C MET A 1 15.00 11.96 4.58
N SER A 2 14.76 11.03 5.50
CA SER A 2 13.70 10.04 5.44
C SER A 2 12.33 10.72 5.54
N ALA A 3 11.36 10.28 4.76
CA ALA A 3 10.00 10.79 4.81
C ALA A 3 8.98 9.66 4.72
N ILE A 4 7.88 9.78 5.46
CA ILE A 4 6.74 8.87 5.33
C ILE A 4 5.97 9.26 4.06
N ARG A 5 5.69 8.28 3.21
CA ARG A 5 4.96 8.46 1.95
C ARG A 5 3.94 7.36 1.71
N SER A 6 2.97 7.69 0.87
CA SER A 6 2.03 6.72 0.33
C SER A 6 2.66 5.95 -0.83
N ASN A 7 2.60 4.62 -0.73
CA ASN A 7 2.99 3.70 -1.79
C ASN A 7 1.79 3.14 -2.59
N LEU A 8 0.64 3.82 -2.51
CA LEU A 8 -0.59 3.34 -3.16
C LEU A 8 -0.43 3.08 -4.66
N LYS A 9 0.43 3.87 -5.34
CA LYS A 9 0.66 3.70 -6.78
C LYS A 9 1.28 2.34 -7.11
N GLU A 10 2.33 1.93 -6.38
CA GLU A 10 2.97 0.64 -6.63
C GLU A 10 2.06 -0.52 -6.26
N VAL A 11 1.33 -0.42 -5.14
CA VAL A 11 0.34 -1.43 -4.73
C VAL A 11 -0.74 -1.61 -5.81
N MET A 12 -1.23 -0.51 -6.38
CA MET A 12 -2.18 -0.56 -7.49
C MET A 12 -1.60 -1.24 -8.74
N GLU A 13 -0.37 -0.88 -9.12
CA GLU A 13 0.30 -1.46 -10.29
C GLU A 13 0.59 -2.96 -10.14
N LYS A 14 0.95 -3.42 -8.93
CA LYS A 14 1.14 -4.84 -8.61
C LYS A 14 -0.17 -5.63 -8.66
N HIS A 15 -1.25 -5.06 -8.13
CA HIS A 15 -2.54 -5.74 -8.09
C HIS A 15 -3.22 -5.82 -9.48
N ASP A 16 -3.32 -4.70 -10.19
CA ASP A 16 -3.85 -4.66 -11.56
C ASP A 16 -3.28 -3.45 -12.32
N PRO A 17 -2.40 -3.65 -13.33
CA PRO A 17 -1.78 -2.58 -14.11
C PRO A 17 -2.78 -1.65 -14.83
N LYS A 18 -4.04 -2.06 -15.01
CA LYS A 18 -5.08 -1.27 -15.69
C LYS A 18 -6.07 -0.63 -14.71
N LEU A 19 -5.87 -0.80 -13.40
CA LEU A 19 -6.75 -0.24 -12.39
C LEU A 19 -6.63 1.28 -12.35
N SER A 20 -7.74 1.97 -12.60
CA SER A 20 -7.80 3.43 -12.45
C SER A 20 -8.22 3.81 -11.03
N ILE A 21 -7.71 4.94 -10.54
CA ILE A 21 -8.13 5.53 -9.25
C ILE A 21 -9.65 5.80 -9.17
N ARG A 22 -10.31 6.02 -10.31
CA ARG A 22 -11.78 6.18 -10.38
C ARG A 22 -12.52 4.88 -10.13
N LYS A 23 -11.99 3.76 -10.66
CA LYS A 23 -12.55 2.43 -10.42
C LYS A 23 -12.32 2.03 -8.97
N LEU A 24 -11.09 2.19 -8.47
CA LEU A 24 -10.75 1.94 -7.07
C LEU A 24 -11.71 2.66 -6.11
N ALA A 25 -11.97 3.96 -6.32
CA ALA A 25 -12.90 4.72 -5.47
C ALA A 25 -14.32 4.17 -5.41
N LYS A 26 -14.80 3.60 -6.53
CA LYS A 26 -16.11 2.93 -6.55
C LYS A 26 -16.04 1.59 -5.83
N ASP A 27 -15.00 0.81 -6.09
CA ASP A 27 -14.86 -0.55 -5.56
C ASP A 27 -14.71 -0.54 -4.03
N VAL A 28 -13.91 0.38 -3.47
CA VAL A 28 -13.78 0.55 -2.01
C VAL A 28 -14.86 1.42 -1.38
N ASN A 29 -15.79 1.92 -2.20
CA ASN A 29 -16.86 2.84 -1.80
C ASN A 29 -16.33 4.00 -0.94
N TYR A 30 -15.39 4.77 -1.50
CA TYR A 30 -14.74 5.89 -0.82
C TYR A 30 -14.67 7.14 -1.70
N HIS A 31 -14.49 8.30 -1.09
CA HIS A 31 -14.37 9.57 -1.82
C HIS A 31 -13.17 9.57 -2.77
N PHE A 32 -13.44 9.86 -4.04
CA PHE A 32 -12.43 9.94 -5.08
C PHE A 32 -11.28 10.89 -4.72
N ASP A 33 -11.56 12.04 -4.12
CA ASP A 33 -10.52 13.02 -3.77
C ASP A 33 -9.53 12.47 -2.73
N SER A 34 -10.00 11.68 -1.75
CA SER A 34 -9.13 11.06 -0.76
C SER A 34 -8.18 10.03 -1.37
N ILE A 35 -8.69 9.19 -2.28
CA ILE A 35 -7.86 8.22 -3.01
C ILE A 35 -6.88 8.94 -3.93
N ARG A 36 -7.30 9.99 -4.62
CA ARG A 36 -6.43 10.81 -5.47
C ARG A 36 -5.29 11.45 -4.66
N ARG A 37 -5.57 12.01 -3.49
CA ARG A 37 -4.54 12.59 -2.62
C ARG A 37 -3.57 11.53 -2.11
N MET A 38 -4.08 10.36 -1.72
CA MET A 38 -3.22 9.25 -1.29
C MET A 38 -2.36 8.74 -2.45
N TYR A 39 -2.92 8.59 -3.65
CA TYR A 39 -2.19 8.17 -4.86
C TYR A 39 -1.08 9.14 -5.26
N LYS A 40 -1.29 10.44 -5.02
CA LYS A 40 -0.33 11.51 -5.32
C LYS A 40 0.63 11.85 -4.18
N ASP A 41 0.54 11.15 -3.05
CA ASP A 41 1.30 11.47 -1.84
C ASP A 41 1.06 12.92 -1.31
N GLU A 42 -0.16 13.43 -1.51
CA GLU A 42 -0.61 14.76 -1.06
C GLU A 42 -1.36 14.70 0.30
N MET A 43 -1.42 13.53 0.94
CA MET A 43 -2.10 13.32 2.21
C MET A 43 -1.27 13.81 3.39
N VAL A 44 -1.85 14.67 4.24
CA VAL A 44 -1.22 15.09 5.51
C VAL A 44 -1.53 14.10 6.63
N GLN A 45 -2.71 13.48 6.59
CA GLN A 45 -3.16 12.50 7.57
C GLN A 45 -3.83 11.34 6.83
N TYR A 46 -3.52 10.12 7.26
CA TYR A 46 -4.12 8.91 6.69
C TYR A 46 -5.34 8.49 7.52
N PRO A 47 -6.57 8.58 6.98
CA PRO A 47 -7.76 8.12 7.68
C PRO A 47 -7.68 6.60 7.88
N ARG A 48 -7.90 6.13 9.11
CA ARG A 48 -7.85 4.70 9.44
C ARG A 48 -8.84 3.87 8.61
N ASP A 49 -10.05 4.40 8.37
CA ASP A 49 -11.07 3.73 7.54
C ASP A 49 -10.61 3.57 6.08
N LEU A 50 -9.96 4.60 5.51
CA LEU A 50 -9.39 4.51 4.16
C LEU A 50 -8.30 3.45 4.09
N LEU A 51 -7.36 3.46 5.05
CA LEU A 51 -6.29 2.47 5.11
C LEU A 51 -6.86 1.06 5.20
N LEU A 52 -7.80 0.82 6.11
CA LEU A 52 -8.43 -0.49 6.29
C LEU A 52 -9.11 -0.98 5.01
N LYS A 53 -9.87 -0.11 4.34
CA LYS A 53 -10.55 -0.46 3.08
C LYS A 53 -9.57 -0.81 1.96
N LEU A 54 -8.47 -0.08 1.86
CA LEU A 54 -7.44 -0.37 0.86
C LEU A 54 -6.68 -1.65 1.20
N CYS A 55 -6.33 -1.88 2.46
CA CYS A 55 -5.73 -3.12 2.93
C CYS A 55 -6.60 -4.34 2.58
N ILE A 56 -7.90 -4.29 2.87
CA ILE A 56 -8.83 -5.38 2.54
C ILE A 56 -8.98 -5.55 1.02
N TYR A 57 -9.05 -4.46 0.27
CA TYR A 57 -9.25 -4.52 -1.19
C TYR A 57 -8.05 -5.11 -1.92
N PHE A 58 -6.83 -4.75 -1.51
CA PHE A 58 -5.59 -5.22 -2.14
C PHE A 58 -5.00 -6.47 -1.48
N ASP A 59 -5.57 -6.90 -0.35
CA ASP A 59 -5.03 -7.97 0.51
C ASP A 59 -3.58 -7.71 0.99
N VAL A 60 -3.35 -6.49 1.49
CA VAL A 60 -2.02 -6.02 1.92
C VAL A 60 -2.02 -5.45 3.34
N GLN A 61 -0.84 -5.40 3.96
CA GLN A 61 -0.68 -4.76 5.27
C GLN A 61 -0.51 -3.23 5.17
N PRO A 62 -0.83 -2.45 6.23
CA PRO A 62 -0.65 -1.00 6.21
C PRO A 62 0.78 -0.54 5.91
N GLY A 63 1.78 -1.34 6.27
CA GLY A 63 3.20 -1.06 6.00
C GLY A 63 3.57 -1.11 4.51
N GLU A 64 2.77 -1.79 3.69
CA GLU A 64 2.95 -1.77 2.23
C GLU A 64 2.33 -0.52 1.59
N LEU A 65 1.31 0.08 2.22
CA LEU A 65 0.69 1.32 1.77
C LEU A 65 1.43 2.57 2.26
N ILE A 66 1.99 2.53 3.47
CA ILE A 66 2.62 3.68 4.13
C ILE A 66 4.07 3.33 4.44
N VAL A 67 4.97 3.83 3.60
CA VAL A 67 6.39 3.46 3.62
C VAL A 67 7.26 4.62 4.09
N ILE A 68 8.44 4.29 4.61
CA ILE A 68 9.50 5.28 4.86
C ILE A 68 10.39 5.29 3.62
N GLU A 69 10.37 6.39 2.88
CA GLU A 69 11.29 6.61 1.77
C GLU A 69 12.61 7.18 2.29
N ASP A 70 13.63 6.33 2.37
CA ASP A 70 15.00 6.72 2.64
C ASP A 70 15.71 7.05 1.34
N ARG A 71 16.02 8.34 1.09
CA ARG A 71 16.79 8.76 -0.10
C ARG A 71 18.18 8.10 -0.24
N GLU A 72 18.68 7.42 0.79
CA GLU A 72 20.01 6.79 0.80
C GLU A 72 19.99 5.26 0.89
N ARG A 73 18.82 4.62 0.82
CA ARG A 73 18.73 3.15 0.94
C ARG A 73 17.68 2.55 -0.02
N SER A 74 17.87 2.79 -1.31
CA SER A 74 17.26 1.96 -2.34
C SER A 74 17.97 0.60 -2.39
N GLU A 75 17.64 -0.31 -1.48
CA GLU A 75 17.90 -1.76 -1.55
C GLU A 75 17.57 -2.42 -0.21
N PHE A 76 16.31 -2.77 0.07
CA PHE A 76 15.95 -3.95 0.89
C PHE A 76 14.58 -4.42 0.44
N ILE A 77 14.58 -5.24 -0.62
CA ILE A 77 13.48 -6.15 -0.93
C ILE A 77 13.57 -7.24 0.14
N ILE A 78 12.55 -7.36 0.98
CA ILE A 78 12.37 -8.53 1.83
C ILE A 78 11.13 -9.24 1.27
N ASP A 79 11.40 -10.27 0.48
CA ASP A 79 10.46 -11.26 -0.04
C ASP A 79 11.32 -12.55 -0.09
N GLU A 80 10.94 -13.72 0.36
CA GLU A 80 9.66 -14.26 0.81
C GLU A 80 10.03 -15.59 1.54
N SER A 81 9.10 -16.16 2.31
CA SER A 81 8.94 -17.61 2.52
C SER A 81 10.08 -18.45 3.14
N GLU A 82 9.87 -18.88 4.40
CA GLU A 82 9.98 -20.30 4.80
C GLU A 82 9.16 -20.52 6.10
N GLU A 83 7.87 -20.82 5.94
CA GLU A 83 7.09 -21.51 6.97
C GLU A 83 7.28 -23.04 6.82
N GLN A 84 7.75 -23.64 7.92
CA GLN A 84 7.44 -24.98 8.44
C GLN A 84 7.83 -26.23 7.63
N GLN A 85 8.85 -26.96 8.12
CA GLN A 85 8.89 -28.42 8.39
C GLN A 85 10.07 -28.67 9.37
N GLU A 86 10.06 -29.44 10.46
CA GLU A 86 9.09 -30.24 11.16
C GLU A 86 9.77 -30.61 12.50
N GLU A 87 9.11 -30.35 13.62
CA GLU A 87 9.42 -30.97 14.91
C GLU A 87 9.22 -32.48 14.73
N LEU A 88 10.27 -33.31 14.89
CA LEU A 88 10.32 -34.77 15.13
C LEU A 88 11.43 -35.49 14.31
N LYS A 89 12.62 -35.61 14.90
CA LYS A 89 13.22 -36.90 15.34
C LYS A 89 14.62 -36.71 15.92
#